data_AF-A0A1F8AVH7-F1
#
_entry.id   AF-A0A1F8AVH7-F1
#
_cell.length_a   1.000
_cell.length_b   1.000
_cell.length_c   1.000
_cell.angle_alpha   90.00
_cell.angle_beta   90.00
_cell.angle_gamma   90.00
#
_symmetry.space_group_name_H-M   'P 1'
#
loop_
_entity.id
_entity.type
_entity.pdbx_description
1 polymer ?
#
loop_
_entity_poly.entity_id
_entity_poly.type
_entity_poly.pdbx_seq_one_letter_code
_entity_poly.pdbx_strand_id
1 'polypeptide(L)'
;MGLGIGVVGIFLSIYFYLRGKQIKQTAWVIISNTLVEDYSSTLTGLSVIYKKREVQNLTISKLAFWNKGSVTIDGKDLKTVNPLKIGPTGETQILDLAVVKTNNESSNFSIKKMGNSRLICFDYLNPNDGAVFQIIHTGISSKDVEISGKIRGCTNIKHVRKVSNPSLISIIYNLAVVSLGIVVLISAISQRKFGEIILPITIIVLYSLLFILDIGNRVPKGLESLLDYSTLLYKKRRIT
;
A
#
# COMPACT_ATOMS: atom_id res chain seq x y z
N MET A 1 21.21 28.72 23.39
CA MET A 1 19.76 28.47 23.54
C MET A 1 18.97 28.72 22.25
N GLY A 2 19.09 29.89 21.59
CA GLY A 2 18.26 30.23 20.42
C GLY A 2 18.39 29.32 19.19
N LEU A 3 19.60 28.79 18.91
CA LEU A 3 19.85 27.98 17.71
C LEU A 3 19.13 26.61 17.75
N GLY A 4 19.09 25.94 18.91
CA GLY A 4 18.36 24.69 19.08
C GLY A 4 16.85 24.84 18.96
N ILE A 5 16.29 25.91 19.54
CA ILE A 5 14.86 26.25 19.44
C ILE A 5 14.48 26.53 17.97
N GLY A 6 15.34 27.24 17.23
CA GLY A 6 15.14 27.51 15.80
C GLY A 6 15.10 26.24 14.94
N VAL A 7 16.03 25.30 15.15
CA VAL A 7 16.06 24.03 14.41
C VAL A 7 14.80 23.20 14.67
N VAL A 8 14.40 23.07 15.94
CA VAL A 8 13.17 22.37 16.32
C VAL A 8 11.95 23.03 15.67
N GLY A 9 11.88 24.37 15.68
CA GLY A 9 10.81 25.14 15.02
C GLY A 9 10.71 24.89 13.52
N ILE A 10 11.84 24.77 12.81
CA ILE A 10 11.86 24.45 11.37
C ILE A 10 11.27 23.05 11.12
N PHE A 11 11.69 22.04 11.89
CA PHE A 11 11.17 20.68 11.73
C PHE A 11 9.68 20.57 12.07
N LEU A 12 9.23 21.22 13.15
CA LEU A 12 7.80 21.31 13.49
C LEU A 12 7.00 22.00 12.39
N SER A 13 7.54 23.08 11.81
CA SER A 13 6.90 23.80 10.71
C SER A 13 6.76 22.91 9.47
N ILE A 14 7.82 22.19 9.09
CA ILE A 14 7.79 21.21 7.99
C ILE A 14 6.78 20.09 8.31
N TYR A 15 6.79 19.56 9.54
CA TYR A 15 5.86 18.52 9.97
C TYR A 15 4.41 18.97 9.83
N PHE A 16 4.04 20.12 10.41
CA PHE A 16 2.68 20.65 10.33
C PHE A 16 2.28 21.02 8.91
N TYR A 17 3.20 21.56 8.10
CA TYR A 17 2.95 21.81 6.68
C TYR A 17 2.61 20.52 5.92
N LEU A 18 3.43 19.47 6.09
CA LEU A 18 3.21 18.19 5.43
C LEU A 18 1.92 17.50 5.91
N ARG A 19 1.59 17.58 7.20
CA ARG A 19 0.36 17.02 7.79
C ARG A 19 -0.89 17.80 7.40
N GLY A 20 -0.80 19.13 7.35
CA GLY A 20 -1.91 20.02 7.04
C GLY A 20 -2.25 20.09 5.56
N LYS A 21 -1.35 19.63 4.68
CA LYS A 21 -1.60 19.63 3.24
C LYS A 21 -2.74 18.69 2.89
N GLN A 22 -3.82 19.26 2.38
CA GLN A 22 -4.99 18.54 1.89
C GLN A 22 -4.72 18.01 0.48
N ILE A 23 -4.56 16.68 0.36
CA ILE A 23 -4.22 16.02 -0.91
C ILE A 23 -5.15 14.83 -1.11
N LYS A 24 -5.76 14.74 -2.30
CA LYS A 24 -6.38 13.51 -2.78
C LYS A 24 -5.30 12.64 -3.45
N GLN A 25 -5.03 11.48 -2.88
CA GLN A 25 -4.03 10.56 -3.41
C GLN A 25 -4.48 9.13 -3.16
N THR A 26 -4.34 8.27 -4.15
CA THR A 26 -4.62 6.84 -4.01
C THR A 26 -3.35 6.03 -4.13
N ALA A 27 -3.38 4.84 -3.54
CA ALA A 27 -2.31 3.89 -3.64
C ALA A 27 -2.86 2.49 -3.86
N TRP A 28 -2.03 1.65 -4.47
CA TRP A 28 -2.36 0.25 -4.69
C TRP A 28 -1.12 -0.63 -4.64
N VAL A 29 -1.36 -1.91 -4.36
CA VAL A 29 -0.34 -2.96 -4.41
C VAL A 29 -1.00 -4.25 -4.85
N ILE A 30 -0.26 -5.07 -5.59
CA ILE A 30 -0.71 -6.37 -6.08
C ILE A 30 0.31 -7.45 -5.73
N ILE A 31 -0.19 -8.62 -5.38
CA ILE A 31 0.59 -9.83 -5.15
C ILE A 31 -0.07 -10.98 -5.91
N SER A 32 0.70 -11.71 -6.70
CA SER A 32 0.21 -12.78 -7.57
C SER A 32 0.80 -14.13 -7.22
N ASN A 33 -0.02 -15.16 -7.38
CA ASN A 33 0.37 -16.55 -7.25
C ASN A 33 -0.09 -17.32 -8.49
N THR A 34 0.87 -17.70 -9.31
CA THR A 34 0.63 -18.56 -10.47
C THR A 34 0.38 -19.98 -9.97
N LEU A 35 -0.82 -20.50 -10.26
CA LEU A 35 -1.20 -21.86 -9.87
C LEU A 35 -0.84 -22.86 -10.95
N VAL A 36 -0.98 -22.45 -12.19
CA VAL A 36 -0.71 -23.23 -13.39
C VAL A 36 0.00 -22.32 -14.38
N GLU A 37 1.13 -22.78 -14.90
CA GLU A 37 1.96 -22.06 -15.86
C GLU A 37 2.41 -23.03 -16.96
N ASP A 38 2.13 -22.67 -18.21
CA ASP A 38 2.59 -23.32 -19.45
C ASP A 38 2.68 -24.87 -19.38
N TYR A 39 1.66 -25.52 -18.86
CA TYR A 39 1.67 -26.99 -18.73
C TYR A 39 1.62 -27.68 -20.09
N SER A 40 1.05 -27.03 -21.11
CA SER A 40 0.86 -27.59 -22.45
C SER A 40 2.17 -27.93 -23.15
N SER A 41 3.26 -27.23 -22.82
CA SER A 41 4.59 -27.51 -23.37
C SER A 41 5.27 -28.72 -22.73
N THR A 42 4.82 -29.11 -21.52
CA THR A 42 5.49 -30.13 -20.69
C THR A 42 4.67 -31.41 -20.51
N LEU A 43 3.33 -31.32 -20.52
CA LEU A 43 2.42 -32.42 -20.19
C LEU A 43 1.34 -32.58 -21.27
N THR A 44 1.63 -33.43 -22.25
CA THR A 44 0.68 -33.79 -23.31
C THR A 44 -0.55 -34.50 -22.72
N GLY A 45 -1.75 -33.95 -22.96
CA GLY A 45 -3.03 -34.53 -22.51
C GLY A 45 -3.61 -33.95 -21.21
N LEU A 46 -2.88 -33.06 -20.53
CA LEU A 46 -3.47 -32.25 -19.46
C LEU A 46 -4.30 -31.12 -20.09
N SER A 47 -5.48 -30.82 -19.52
CA SER A 47 -6.26 -29.62 -19.86
C SER A 47 -6.78 -28.99 -18.58
N VAL A 48 -6.66 -27.66 -18.46
CA VAL A 48 -7.13 -26.91 -17.29
C VAL A 48 -8.30 -26.05 -17.71
N ILE A 49 -9.45 -26.27 -17.07
CA ILE A 49 -10.71 -25.61 -17.41
C ILE A 49 -11.18 -24.73 -16.25
N TYR A 50 -11.34 -23.43 -16.50
CA TYR A 50 -11.95 -22.49 -15.57
C TYR A 50 -13.29 -22.00 -16.13
N LYS A 51 -14.41 -22.24 -15.41
CA LYS A 51 -15.77 -21.85 -15.83
C LYS A 51 -16.09 -22.21 -17.29
N LYS A 52 -15.79 -23.45 -17.69
CA LYS A 52 -15.99 -23.99 -19.05
C LYS A 52 -15.09 -23.37 -20.14
N ARG A 53 -14.01 -22.68 -19.76
CA ARG A 53 -12.98 -22.20 -20.70
C ARG A 53 -11.67 -22.88 -20.40
N GLU A 54 -11.04 -23.42 -21.43
CA GLU A 54 -9.68 -23.91 -21.32
C GLU A 54 -8.71 -22.74 -21.15
N VAL A 55 -7.75 -22.88 -20.24
CA VAL A 55 -6.76 -21.85 -19.92
C VAL A 55 -5.39 -22.50 -19.77
N GLN A 56 -4.38 -21.93 -20.45
CA GLN A 56 -3.00 -22.40 -20.34
C GLN A 56 -2.35 -21.97 -19.03
N ASN A 57 -2.66 -20.75 -18.60
CA ASN A 57 -2.13 -20.14 -17.39
C ASN A 57 -3.29 -19.75 -16.47
N LEU A 58 -3.12 -19.97 -15.17
CA LEU A 58 -4.09 -19.59 -14.16
C LEU A 58 -3.39 -18.98 -12.95
N THR A 59 -3.58 -17.68 -12.75
CA THR A 59 -2.99 -16.91 -11.67
C THR A 59 -4.06 -16.26 -10.81
N ILE A 60 -3.87 -16.35 -9.50
CA ILE A 60 -4.68 -15.65 -8.51
C ILE A 60 -3.88 -14.49 -7.95
N SER A 61 -4.38 -13.28 -8.22
CA SER A 61 -3.85 -12.04 -7.69
C SER A 61 -4.74 -11.46 -6.60
N LYS A 62 -4.11 -10.96 -5.54
CA LYS A 62 -4.76 -10.11 -4.53
C LYS A 62 -4.23 -8.69 -4.72
N LEU A 63 -5.12 -7.72 -4.83
CA LEU A 63 -4.79 -6.33 -5.08
C LEU A 63 -5.49 -5.44 -4.05
N ALA A 64 -4.73 -4.64 -3.28
CA ALA A 64 -5.31 -3.59 -2.44
C ALA A 64 -5.31 -2.28 -3.19
N PHE A 65 -6.38 -1.52 -3.00
CA PHE A 65 -6.50 -0.14 -3.40
C PHE A 65 -7.07 0.67 -2.22
N TRP A 66 -6.47 1.81 -1.92
CA TRP A 66 -6.90 2.65 -0.81
C TRP A 66 -6.64 4.14 -1.05
N ASN A 67 -7.36 4.98 -0.30
CA ASN A 67 -7.05 6.40 -0.21
C ASN A 67 -5.84 6.60 0.70
N LYS A 68 -4.73 7.04 0.12
CA LYS A 68 -3.50 7.40 0.83
C LYS A 68 -3.46 8.90 1.20
N GLY A 69 -4.32 9.70 0.59
CA GLY A 69 -4.42 11.13 0.79
C GLY A 69 -4.96 11.50 2.17
N SER A 70 -4.99 12.80 2.44
CA SER A 70 -5.51 13.40 3.67
C SER A 70 -6.96 13.85 3.57
N VAL A 71 -7.58 13.74 2.38
CA VAL A 71 -8.95 14.18 2.10
C VAL A 71 -9.77 13.03 1.52
N THR A 72 -11.06 12.99 1.86
CA THR A 72 -12.03 12.03 1.32
C THR A 72 -12.16 12.17 -0.20
N ILE A 73 -12.22 11.03 -0.87
CA ILE A 73 -12.50 10.92 -2.31
C ILE A 73 -13.97 10.52 -2.45
N ASP A 74 -14.77 11.31 -3.16
CA ASP A 74 -16.19 11.04 -3.36
C ASP A 74 -16.36 10.13 -4.60
N GLY A 75 -17.35 9.25 -4.60
CA GLY A 75 -17.67 8.40 -5.76
C GLY A 75 -17.96 9.21 -7.03
N LYS A 76 -18.43 10.45 -6.91
CA LYS A 76 -18.59 11.41 -8.03
C LYS A 76 -17.25 11.77 -8.66
N ASP A 77 -16.14 11.71 -7.93
CA ASP A 77 -14.79 11.95 -8.48
C ASP A 77 -14.36 10.85 -9.46
N LEU A 78 -15.04 9.70 -9.48
CA LEU A 78 -14.81 8.61 -10.45
C LEU A 78 -15.43 8.87 -11.82
N LYS A 79 -16.35 9.85 -11.93
CA LYS A 79 -17.04 10.19 -13.19
C LYS A 79 -16.12 10.99 -14.11
N THR A 80 -15.16 10.29 -14.71
CA THR A 80 -14.22 10.84 -15.70
C THR A 80 -14.32 10.06 -17.02
N VAL A 81 -13.82 10.66 -18.11
CA VAL A 81 -13.76 9.99 -19.42
C VAL A 81 -12.84 8.76 -19.38
N ASN A 82 -11.86 8.74 -18.47
CA ASN A 82 -10.98 7.59 -18.23
C ASN A 82 -11.25 6.99 -16.84
N PRO A 83 -12.32 6.18 -16.69
CA PRO A 83 -12.78 5.72 -15.39
C PRO A 83 -11.76 4.81 -14.70
N LEU A 84 -11.79 4.83 -13.37
CA LEU A 84 -10.95 3.97 -12.53
C LEU A 84 -11.28 2.48 -12.78
N LYS A 85 -10.26 1.70 -13.14
CA LYS A 85 -10.44 0.30 -13.53
C LYS A 85 -9.24 -0.57 -13.16
N ILE A 86 -9.52 -1.84 -12.93
CA ILE A 86 -8.53 -2.91 -12.90
C ILE A 86 -8.54 -3.55 -14.27
N GLY A 87 -7.38 -3.58 -14.92
CA GLY A 87 -7.24 -4.06 -16.28
C GLY A 87 -6.00 -4.94 -16.45
N PRO A 88 -5.99 -5.78 -17.48
CA PRO A 88 -4.80 -6.53 -17.86
C PRO A 88 -3.77 -5.61 -18.52
N THR A 89 -2.51 -5.99 -18.45
CA THR A 89 -1.46 -5.47 -19.32
C THR A 89 -1.12 -6.53 -20.38
N GLY A 90 -0.83 -6.09 -21.60
CA GLY A 90 -0.57 -6.99 -22.74
C GLY A 90 -1.75 -7.90 -23.08
N GLU A 91 -1.47 -9.18 -23.31
CA GLU A 91 -2.43 -10.19 -23.78
C GLU A 91 -3.20 -10.90 -22.65
N THR A 92 -3.03 -10.47 -21.40
CA THR A 92 -3.64 -11.10 -20.23
C THR A 92 -5.17 -10.99 -20.26
N GLN A 93 -5.87 -12.05 -19.86
CA GLN A 93 -7.32 -12.05 -19.70
C GLN A 93 -7.73 -12.10 -18.23
N ILE A 94 -8.64 -11.20 -17.83
CA ILE A 94 -9.27 -11.21 -16.51
C ILE A 94 -10.51 -12.10 -16.57
N LEU A 95 -10.36 -13.30 -16.00
CA LEU A 95 -11.40 -14.33 -15.95
C LEU A 95 -12.45 -14.00 -14.89
N ASP A 96 -12.00 -13.56 -13.72
CA ASP A 96 -12.90 -13.21 -12.60
C ASP A 96 -12.33 -12.12 -11.71
N LEU A 97 -13.21 -11.36 -11.06
CA LEU A 97 -12.81 -10.33 -10.11
C LEU A 97 -13.88 -10.12 -9.04
N ALA A 98 -13.48 -10.19 -7.78
CA ALA A 98 -14.36 -10.01 -6.63
C ALA A 98 -13.73 -9.10 -5.57
N VAL A 99 -14.57 -8.32 -4.87
CA VAL A 99 -14.16 -7.66 -3.62
C VAL A 99 -14.15 -8.72 -2.53
N VAL A 100 -13.00 -8.93 -1.87
CA VAL A 100 -12.84 -9.98 -0.84
C VAL A 100 -12.69 -9.41 0.56
N LYS A 101 -12.28 -8.15 0.68
CA LYS A 101 -12.17 -7.46 1.96
C LYS A 101 -12.31 -5.97 1.76
N THR A 102 -12.93 -5.31 2.71
CA THR A 102 -12.85 -3.86 2.90
C THR A 102 -12.59 -3.58 4.37
N ASN A 103 -11.96 -2.44 4.67
CA ASN A 103 -11.81 -1.96 6.05
C ASN A 103 -12.91 -0.97 6.46
N ASN A 104 -13.74 -0.54 5.51
CA ASN A 104 -14.91 0.29 5.75
C ASN A 104 -16.07 -0.16 4.83
N GLU A 105 -17.01 -0.92 5.38
CA GLU A 105 -18.15 -1.45 4.61
C GLU A 105 -19.03 -0.34 4.01
N SER A 106 -19.12 0.80 4.71
CA SER A 106 -19.90 1.96 4.27
C SER A 106 -19.33 2.65 3.03
N SER A 107 -18.08 2.34 2.63
CA SER A 107 -17.53 2.79 1.33
C SER A 107 -18.22 2.12 0.14
N ASN A 108 -18.94 1.02 0.35
CA ASN A 108 -19.79 0.35 -0.64
C ASN A 108 -19.06 0.04 -1.96
N PHE A 109 -17.91 -0.65 -1.85
CA PHE A 109 -17.12 -1.03 -3.01
C PHE A 109 -17.89 -2.00 -3.91
N SER A 110 -17.94 -1.70 -5.21
CA SER A 110 -18.55 -2.54 -6.23
C SER A 110 -17.72 -2.56 -7.51
N ILE A 111 -17.96 -3.60 -8.31
CA ILE A 111 -17.22 -3.84 -9.55
C ILE A 111 -18.22 -3.94 -10.70
N LYS A 112 -17.92 -3.25 -11.82
CA LYS A 112 -18.71 -3.38 -13.05
C LYS A 112 -17.86 -3.92 -14.19
N LYS A 113 -18.40 -4.85 -14.97
CA LYS A 113 -17.69 -5.43 -16.11
C LYS A 113 -17.55 -4.41 -17.24
N MET A 114 -16.35 -4.29 -17.80
CA MET A 114 -16.08 -3.45 -18.97
C MET A 114 -15.05 -4.15 -19.87
N GLY A 115 -15.52 -4.92 -20.85
CA GLY A 115 -14.67 -5.75 -21.69
C GLY A 115 -13.79 -6.70 -20.85
N ASN A 116 -12.48 -6.66 -21.10
CA ASN A 116 -11.46 -7.41 -20.35
C ASN A 116 -11.01 -6.70 -19.06
N SER A 117 -11.55 -5.52 -18.75
CA SER A 117 -11.30 -4.77 -17.51
C SER A 117 -12.52 -4.80 -16.58
N ARG A 118 -12.34 -4.24 -15.39
CA ARG A 118 -13.36 -4.14 -14.36
C ARG A 118 -13.31 -2.73 -13.76
N LEU A 119 -14.41 -2.00 -13.87
CA LEU A 119 -14.54 -0.67 -13.27
C LEU A 119 -14.64 -0.81 -11.76
N ILE A 120 -13.89 0.02 -11.04
CA ILE A 120 -14.00 0.15 -9.58
C ILE A 120 -15.01 1.25 -9.27
N CYS A 121 -15.98 0.98 -8.42
CA CYS A 121 -16.96 1.94 -7.93
C CYS A 121 -16.99 1.89 -6.40
N PHE A 122 -17.23 3.05 -5.77
CA PHE A 122 -17.43 3.21 -4.33
C PHE A 122 -18.21 4.51 -4.09
N ASP A 123 -18.87 4.63 -2.94
CA ASP A 123 -19.65 5.82 -2.58
C ASP A 123 -18.73 6.95 -2.09
N TYR A 124 -17.77 6.60 -1.23
CA TYR A 124 -16.70 7.48 -0.79
C TYR A 124 -15.51 6.68 -0.25
N LEU A 125 -14.37 7.35 -0.11
CA LEU A 125 -13.14 6.77 0.44
C LEU A 125 -12.47 7.78 1.37
N ASN A 126 -12.63 7.62 2.69
CA ASN A 126 -11.91 8.46 3.65
C ASN A 126 -10.42 8.11 3.67
N PRO A 127 -9.55 8.96 4.24
CA PRO A 127 -8.14 8.61 4.43
C PRO A 127 -7.98 7.23 5.07
N ASN A 128 -7.19 6.38 4.42
CA ASN A 128 -6.92 4.97 4.75
C ASN A 128 -8.06 3.98 4.48
N ASP A 129 -9.23 4.40 4.01
CA ASP A 129 -10.24 3.46 3.55
C ASP A 129 -9.80 2.79 2.24
N GLY A 130 -10.17 1.52 2.08
CA GLY A 130 -9.81 0.75 0.90
C GLY A 130 -10.48 -0.61 0.82
N ALA A 131 -10.09 -1.35 -0.21
CA ALA A 131 -10.57 -2.70 -0.46
C ALA A 131 -9.45 -3.58 -1.03
N VAL A 132 -9.57 -4.88 -0.76
CA VAL A 132 -8.80 -5.94 -1.39
C VAL A 132 -9.69 -6.63 -2.42
N PHE A 133 -9.15 -6.74 -3.63
CA PHE A 133 -9.75 -7.42 -4.77
C PHE A 133 -9.03 -8.74 -5.01
N GLN A 134 -9.77 -9.81 -5.24
CA GLN A 134 -9.25 -11.05 -5.80
C GLN A 134 -9.48 -11.06 -7.29
N ILE A 135 -8.43 -11.35 -8.04
CA ILE A 135 -8.40 -11.30 -9.50
C ILE A 135 -7.90 -12.66 -9.97
N ILE A 136 -8.69 -13.31 -10.82
CA ILE A 136 -8.29 -14.56 -11.49
C ILE A 136 -7.99 -14.19 -12.94
N HIS A 137 -6.77 -14.46 -13.40
CA HIS A 137 -6.31 -14.07 -14.73
C HIS A 137 -5.35 -15.07 -15.35
N THR A 138 -5.09 -14.93 -16.64
CA THR A 138 -4.21 -15.79 -17.44
C THR A 138 -2.76 -15.29 -17.56
N GLY A 139 -2.42 -14.21 -16.85
CA GLY A 139 -1.04 -13.71 -16.78
C GLY A 139 -0.20 -14.60 -15.86
N ILE A 140 1.12 -14.43 -15.88
CA ILE A 140 2.08 -15.22 -15.09
C ILE A 140 2.70 -14.41 -13.95
N SER A 141 2.39 -13.11 -13.84
CA SER A 141 3.00 -12.21 -12.86
C SER A 141 2.08 -11.09 -12.39
N SER A 142 2.48 -10.40 -11.32
CA SER A 142 1.80 -9.19 -10.83
C SER A 142 1.89 -7.99 -11.76
N LYS A 143 2.76 -8.03 -12.78
CA LYS A 143 2.86 -6.96 -13.78
C LYS A 143 1.77 -7.04 -14.85
N ASP A 144 1.11 -8.19 -14.93
CA ASP A 144 0.13 -8.53 -15.96
C ASP A 144 -1.27 -7.94 -15.68
N VAL A 145 -1.41 -7.30 -14.52
CA VAL A 145 -2.62 -6.65 -14.06
C VAL A 145 -2.27 -5.31 -13.42
N GLU A 146 -2.99 -4.26 -13.78
CA GLU A 146 -2.77 -2.91 -13.28
C GLU A 146 -4.08 -2.23 -12.86
N ILE A 147 -3.94 -1.19 -12.03
CA ILE A 147 -4.99 -0.18 -11.85
C ILE A 147 -4.66 1.01 -12.74
N SER A 148 -5.60 1.40 -13.58
CA SER A 148 -5.51 2.58 -14.42
C SER A 148 -6.78 3.41 -14.35
N GLY A 149 -6.74 4.61 -14.95
CA GLY A 149 -7.83 5.57 -14.92
C GLY A 149 -7.47 6.87 -14.22
N LYS A 150 -8.48 7.74 -14.08
CA LYS A 150 -8.36 9.06 -13.46
C LYS A 150 -9.47 9.26 -12.44
N ILE A 151 -9.10 9.88 -11.33
CA ILE A 151 -9.99 10.33 -10.26
C ILE A 151 -9.85 11.84 -10.20
N ARG A 152 -10.97 12.57 -10.18
CA ARG A 152 -10.96 14.04 -10.14
C ARG A 152 -10.17 14.54 -8.91
N GLY A 153 -9.23 15.46 -9.16
CA GLY A 153 -8.40 16.03 -8.10
C GLY A 153 -7.29 15.10 -7.58
N CYS A 154 -7.17 13.88 -8.10
CA CYS A 154 -6.07 12.97 -7.77
C CYS A 154 -5.00 13.06 -8.86
N THR A 155 -3.77 13.44 -8.49
CA THR A 155 -2.68 13.66 -9.46
C THR A 155 -2.19 12.35 -10.08
N ASN A 156 -2.05 11.30 -9.28
CA ASN A 156 -1.64 9.97 -9.73
C ASN A 156 -2.10 8.86 -8.78
N ILE A 157 -2.19 7.63 -9.30
CA ILE A 157 -2.45 6.40 -8.54
C ILE A 157 -1.10 5.76 -8.22
N LYS A 158 -0.67 5.81 -6.95
CA LYS A 158 0.68 5.37 -6.56
C LYS A 158 0.76 3.83 -6.46
N HIS A 159 1.57 3.20 -7.30
CA HIS A 159 1.90 1.78 -7.14
C HIS A 159 2.95 1.59 -6.03
N VAL A 160 2.60 0.84 -4.99
CA VAL A 160 3.48 0.51 -3.86
C VAL A 160 4.15 -0.82 -4.15
N ARG A 161 5.47 -0.81 -4.36
CA ARG A 161 6.24 -2.01 -4.75
C ARG A 161 6.47 -3.02 -3.63
N LYS A 162 6.44 -2.57 -2.37
CA LYS A 162 6.73 -3.41 -1.20
C LYS A 162 5.62 -3.24 -0.19
N VAL A 163 4.94 -4.34 0.14
CA VAL A 163 4.07 -4.38 1.30
C VAL A 163 4.98 -4.44 2.53
N SER A 164 5.21 -3.30 3.15
CA SER A 164 5.99 -3.21 4.39
C SER A 164 5.04 -3.24 5.57
N ASN A 165 5.05 -4.34 6.33
CA ASN A 165 4.59 -4.30 7.71
C ASN A 165 5.84 -4.01 8.57
N PRO A 166 5.84 -3.01 9.48
CA PRO A 166 6.96 -2.87 10.40
C PRO A 166 7.16 -4.20 11.13
N SER A 167 8.34 -4.80 10.97
CA SER A 167 8.69 -5.96 11.78
C SER A 167 8.70 -5.51 13.24
N LEU A 168 8.32 -6.41 14.17
CA LEU A 168 8.47 -6.13 15.61
C LEU A 168 9.90 -5.63 15.93
N ILE A 169 10.89 -6.14 15.21
CA ILE A 169 12.30 -5.71 15.27
C ILE A 169 12.46 -4.23 14.94
N SER A 170 11.81 -3.71 13.88
CA SER A 170 11.93 -2.28 13.56
C SER A 170 11.26 -1.43 14.63
N ILE A 171 10.11 -1.85 15.17
CA ILE A 171 9.45 -1.14 16.27
C ILE A 171 10.35 -1.10 17.52
N ILE A 172 10.94 -2.23 17.91
CA ILE A 172 11.87 -2.32 19.04
C ILE A 172 13.10 -1.44 18.82
N TYR A 173 13.69 -1.48 17.61
CA TYR A 173 14.81 -0.62 17.26
C TYR A 173 14.45 0.87 17.37
N ASN A 174 13.26 1.27 16.91
CA ASN A 174 12.77 2.64 17.06
C ASN A 174 12.66 3.06 18.53
N LEU A 175 12.08 2.20 19.38
CA LEU A 175 11.95 2.46 20.82
C LEU A 175 13.33 2.57 21.50
N ALA A 176 14.28 1.71 21.12
CA ALA A 176 15.63 1.74 21.65
C ALA A 176 16.34 3.07 21.34
N VAL A 177 16.26 3.55 20.09
CA VAL A 177 16.83 4.84 19.68
C VAL A 177 16.22 6.01 20.46
N VAL A 178 14.88 6.02 20.64
CA VAL A 178 14.20 7.05 21.42
C VAL A 178 14.64 7.01 22.88
N SER A 179 14.70 5.82 23.48
CA SER A 179 15.12 5.65 24.87
C SER A 179 16.57 6.12 25.11
N LEU A 180 17.49 5.80 24.19
CA LEU A 180 18.87 6.27 24.23
C LEU A 180 18.94 7.80 24.17
N GLY A 181 18.16 8.42 23.28
CA GLY A 181 18.06 9.87 23.18
C GLY A 181 17.59 10.53 24.48
N ILE A 182 16.61 9.93 25.17
CA ILE A 182 16.12 10.42 26.47
C ILE A 182 17.21 10.29 27.55
N VAL A 183 17.94 9.17 27.60
CA VAL A 183 19.02 8.95 28.58
C VAL A 183 20.13 10.00 28.42
N VAL A 184 20.56 10.26 27.18
CA VAL A 184 21.58 11.30 26.90
C VAL A 184 21.09 12.68 27.35
N LEU A 185 19.79 12.96 27.14
CA LEU A 185 19.16 14.20 27.59
C LEU A 185 19.23 14.36 29.12
N ILE A 186 18.85 13.32 29.86
CA ILE A 186 18.89 13.30 31.33
C ILE A 186 20.33 13.48 31.84
N SER A 187 21.30 12.77 31.24
CA SER A 187 22.71 12.88 31.65
C SER A 187 23.28 14.28 31.42
N ALA A 188 22.93 14.92 30.31
CA ALA A 188 23.41 16.26 29.98
C ALA A 188 22.78 17.34 30.89
N ILE A 189 21.51 17.18 31.29
CA ILE A 189 20.86 17.99 32.32
C ILE A 189 21.57 17.81 33.67
N SER A 190 21.86 16.56 34.06
CA SER A 190 22.52 16.24 35.33
C SER A 190 23.91 16.87 35.45
N GLN A 191 24.68 16.92 34.35
CA GLN A 191 26.02 17.53 34.34
C GLN A 191 26.01 19.05 34.11
N ARG A 192 24.85 19.68 33.99
CA ARG A 192 24.68 21.11 33.61
C ARG A 192 25.42 21.50 32.32
N LYS A 193 25.73 20.53 31.45
CA LYS A 193 26.37 20.76 30.15
C LYS A 193 25.32 21.04 29.08
N PHE A 194 24.68 22.19 29.21
CA PHE A 194 23.54 22.58 28.35
C PHE A 194 23.86 22.59 26.84
N GLY A 195 25.13 22.77 26.43
CA GLY A 195 25.55 22.71 25.03
C GLY A 195 25.46 21.32 24.40
N GLU A 196 25.58 20.25 25.20
CA GLU A 196 25.56 18.85 24.72
C GLU A 196 24.12 18.32 24.54
N ILE A 197 23.10 19.07 24.99
CA ILE A 197 21.67 18.70 24.91
C ILE A 197 21.10 18.89 23.49
N ILE A 198 21.69 19.76 22.67
CA ILE A 198 21.13 20.14 21.36
C ILE A 198 21.21 18.97 20.38
N LEU A 199 22.34 18.25 20.35
CA LEU A 199 22.59 17.13 19.43
C LEU A 199 21.60 15.95 19.59
N PRO A 200 21.30 15.44 20.81
CA PRO A 200 20.32 14.35 20.95
C PRO A 200 18.91 14.79 20.56
N ILE A 201 18.49 16.02 20.85
CA ILE A 201 17.18 16.54 20.45
C ILE A 201 17.05 16.57 18.92
N THR A 202 18.07 17.08 18.20
CA THR A 202 18.02 17.13 16.74
C THR A 202 18.00 15.74 16.12
N ILE A 203 18.71 14.77 16.69
CA ILE A 203 18.67 13.36 16.26
C ILE A 203 17.26 12.78 16.47
N ILE A 204 16.63 12.99 17.64
CA ILE A 204 15.26 12.50 17.92
C ILE A 204 14.25 13.11 16.94
N VAL A 205 14.36 14.42 16.67
CA VAL A 205 13.45 15.13 15.75
C VAL A 205 13.63 14.62 14.31
N LEU A 206 14.88 14.47 13.84
CA LEU A 206 15.17 13.95 12.52
C LEU A 206 14.67 12.50 12.37
N TYR A 207 14.88 11.67 13.40
CA TYR A 207 14.41 10.29 13.42
C TYR A 207 12.88 10.20 13.39
N SER A 208 12.20 11.02 14.18
CA SER A 208 10.74 11.11 14.20
C SER A 208 10.20 11.50 12.81
N LEU A 209 10.84 12.47 12.15
CA LEU A 209 10.48 12.88 10.79
C LEU A 209 10.61 11.71 9.79
N LEU A 210 11.72 10.98 9.82
CA LEU A 210 11.94 9.81 8.96
C LEU A 210 10.91 8.70 9.21
N PHE A 211 10.60 8.41 10.47
CA PHE A 211 9.61 7.41 10.84
C PHE A 211 8.19 7.75 10.32
N ILE A 212 7.80 9.02 10.40
CA ILE A 212 6.52 9.50 9.87
C ILE A 212 6.45 9.33 8.34
N LEU A 213 7.54 9.62 7.63
CA LEU A 213 7.62 9.42 6.17
C LEU A 213 7.48 7.94 5.77
N ASP A 214 8.00 7.02 6.60
CA ASP A 214 7.86 5.58 6.37
C ASP A 214 6.42 5.08 6.60
N ILE A 215 5.73 5.56 7.65
CA ILE A 215 4.33 5.17 7.93
C ILE A 215 3.42 5.48 6.75
N GLY A 216 3.62 6.60 6.05
CA GLY A 216 2.78 7.01 4.94
C GLY A 216 2.79 6.03 3.75
N ASN A 217 3.73 5.10 3.64
CA ASN A 217 3.79 4.10 2.56
C ASN A 217 3.21 2.73 2.95
N ARG A 218 2.60 2.58 4.13
CA ARG A 218 2.07 1.31 4.63
C ARG A 218 0.68 1.02 4.07
N VAL A 219 0.34 -0.27 4.02
CA VAL A 219 -1.03 -0.72 3.75
C VAL A 219 -1.88 -0.45 5.00
N PRO A 220 -3.07 0.15 4.87
CA PRO A 220 -3.97 0.42 5.98
C PRO A 220 -4.33 -0.84 6.79
N LYS A 221 -4.63 -0.62 8.07
CA LYS A 221 -5.24 -1.65 8.91
C LYS A 221 -6.60 -2.10 8.32
N GLY A 222 -6.92 -3.37 8.46
CA GLY A 222 -8.09 -4.04 7.87
C GLY A 222 -7.87 -4.59 6.45
N LEU A 223 -6.74 -4.26 5.80
CA LEU A 223 -6.35 -4.79 4.48
C LEU A 223 -5.18 -5.80 4.57
N GLU A 224 -4.87 -6.29 5.78
CA GLU A 224 -3.73 -7.17 6.07
C GLU A 224 -3.86 -8.56 5.45
N SER A 225 -5.04 -8.95 4.95
CA SER A 225 -5.20 -10.20 4.19
C SER A 225 -4.21 -10.35 3.03
N LEU A 226 -3.67 -9.23 2.51
CA LEU A 226 -2.55 -9.23 1.56
C LEU A 226 -1.21 -9.65 2.16
N LEU A 227 -0.93 -9.23 3.40
CA LEU A 227 0.27 -9.63 4.14
C LEU A 227 0.24 -11.12 4.44
N ASP A 228 -0.90 -11.65 4.88
CA ASP A 228 -1.08 -13.08 5.13
C ASP A 228 -0.87 -13.86 3.84
N TYR A 229 -1.49 -13.42 2.73
CA TYR A 229 -1.28 -14.02 1.42
C TYR A 229 0.19 -13.97 0.99
N SER A 230 0.87 -12.83 1.14
CA SER A 230 2.29 -12.70 0.80
C SER A 230 3.18 -13.66 1.61
N THR A 231 2.86 -13.85 2.89
CA THR A 231 3.57 -14.74 3.81
C THR A 231 3.38 -16.20 3.40
N LEU A 232 2.15 -16.57 3.05
CA LEU A 232 1.83 -17.90 2.53
C LEU A 232 2.60 -18.22 1.24
N LEU A 233 2.68 -17.26 0.31
CA LEU A 233 3.45 -17.43 -0.92
C LEU A 233 4.95 -17.56 -0.65
N TYR A 234 5.48 -16.75 0.27
CA TYR A 234 6.88 -16.85 0.67
C TYR A 234 7.22 -18.22 1.27
N LYS A 235 6.36 -18.75 2.15
CA LYS A 235 6.53 -20.08 2.75
C LYS A 235 6.45 -21.18 1.68
N LYS A 236 5.50 -21.10 0.75
CA LYS A 236 5.34 -22.07 -0.34
C LYS A 236 6.61 -22.15 -1.21
N ARG A 237 7.18 -21.01 -1.59
CA ARG A 237 8.41 -20.94 -2.41
C ARG A 237 9.69 -21.46 -1.74
N ARG A 238 9.70 -21.66 -0.42
CA ARG A 238 10.84 -22.28 0.27
C ARG A 238 10.76 -23.82 0.32
N ILE A 239 9.61 -24.39 0.00
CA ILE A 239 9.33 -25.82 0.16
C ILE A 239 9.39 -26.56 -1.19
N THR A 240 9.13 -25.85 -2.30
CA THR A 240 9.43 -26.27 -3.69
C THR A 240 10.81 -25.79 -4.10
#